data_AF-F0Z8Q5-F1
#
_entry.id   AF-F0Z8Q5-F1
#
_cell.length_a   1.000
_cell.length_b   1.000
_cell.length_c   1.000
_cell.angle_alpha   90.00
_cell.angle_beta   90.00
_cell.angle_gamma   90.00
#
_symmetry.space_group_name_H-M   'P 1'
#
loop_
_entity.id
_entity.type
_entity.pdbx_description
1 polymer ?
#
loop_
_entity_poly.entity_id
_entity_poly.type
_entity_poly.pdbx_seq_one_letter_code
_entity_poly.pdbx_strand_id
1 'polypeptide(L)'
;MENGKIYNLNKLSLKYGYYVPVGYKNFIFNLCADCMVCESMLHNSSGVQSCFDVRDTSITEIGDTITQQTKFINDQTLLIRYYSNVTKFSSQYFIGCEPDQHYKIYSNVTESPKNNYNIYIGTSLMCV
;
A
#
# COMPACT_ATOMS: atom_id res chain seq x y z
N MET A 1 -9.52 9.89 25.31
CA MET A 1 -9.71 9.95 23.84
C MET A 1 -10.70 11.07 23.56
N GLU A 2 -10.22 12.30 23.50
CA GLU A 2 -11.02 13.44 23.04
C GLU A 2 -10.70 13.69 21.55
N ASN A 3 -11.72 13.99 20.76
CA ASN A 3 -11.77 14.28 19.31
C ASN A 3 -11.82 13.10 18.31
N GLY A 4 -13.05 12.81 17.85
CA GLY A 4 -13.35 11.96 16.70
C GLY A 4 -13.00 12.63 15.36
N LYS A 5 -11.70 12.78 15.08
CA LYS A 5 -11.23 13.24 13.77
C LYS A 5 -11.48 12.17 12.71
N ILE A 6 -12.06 12.58 11.58
CA ILE A 6 -12.32 11.71 10.43
C ILE A 6 -11.26 11.99 9.37
N TYR A 7 -10.43 10.98 9.06
CA TYR A 7 -9.41 11.07 8.02
C TYR A 7 -9.94 10.41 6.73
N ASN A 8 -10.19 11.21 5.70
CA ASN A 8 -10.60 10.70 4.39
C ASN A 8 -9.37 10.48 3.49
N LEU A 9 -8.91 9.23 3.42
CA LEU A 9 -7.74 8.83 2.63
C LEU A 9 -8.10 8.37 1.21
N ASN A 10 -9.37 8.42 0.79
CA ASN A 10 -9.77 8.04 -0.58
C ASN A 10 -9.07 8.90 -1.65
N LYS A 11 -8.59 10.10 -1.29
CA LYS A 11 -7.79 10.97 -2.16
C LYS A 11 -6.38 10.42 -2.46
N LEU A 12 -5.91 9.42 -1.71
CA LEU A 12 -4.68 8.69 -2.01
C LEU A 12 -4.91 7.55 -3.01
N SER A 13 -6.15 7.28 -3.42
CA SER A 13 -6.38 6.28 -4.46
C SER A 13 -5.98 6.84 -5.83
N LEU A 14 -5.19 6.07 -6.59
CA LEU A 14 -4.80 6.39 -7.96
C LEU A 14 -5.39 5.39 -8.95
N LYS A 15 -5.83 5.87 -10.11
CA LYS A 15 -6.41 5.02 -11.18
C LYS A 15 -5.51 3.84 -11.58
N TYR A 16 -4.19 4.07 -11.59
CA TYR A 16 -3.20 3.07 -12.01
C TYR A 16 -2.30 2.59 -10.86
N GLY A 17 -2.64 2.96 -9.62
CA GLY A 17 -1.81 2.70 -8.45
C GLY A 17 -0.49 3.48 -8.43
N TYR A 18 0.33 3.13 -7.45
CA TYR A 18 1.67 3.63 -7.20
C TYR A 18 2.69 2.58 -7.64
N TYR A 19 3.81 3.07 -8.17
CA TYR A 19 4.93 2.23 -8.58
C TYR A 19 6.14 2.57 -7.73
N VAL A 20 6.63 1.59 -6.99
CA VAL A 20 7.80 1.75 -6.13
C VAL A 20 8.89 0.77 -6.58
N PRO A 21 10.05 1.25 -7.02
CA PRO A 21 11.16 0.37 -7.38
C PRO A 21 11.73 -0.32 -6.13
N VAL A 22 11.91 -1.65 -6.21
CA VAL A 22 12.45 -2.51 -5.15
C VAL A 22 13.49 -3.45 -5.76
N GLY A 23 14.76 -3.02 -5.76
CA GLY A 23 15.82 -3.75 -6.46
C GLY A 23 15.52 -3.87 -7.96
N TYR A 24 15.39 -5.10 -8.45
CA TYR A 24 15.07 -5.42 -9.86
C TYR A 24 13.56 -5.55 -10.13
N LYS A 25 12.71 -5.39 -9.11
CA LYS A 25 11.25 -5.47 -9.22
C LYS A 25 10.61 -4.10 -9.05
N ASN A 26 9.36 -3.94 -9.49
CA ASN A 26 8.49 -2.84 -9.11
C ASN A 26 7.40 -3.37 -8.17
N PHE A 27 7.28 -2.80 -6.99
CA PHE A 27 6.13 -3.01 -6.12
C PHE A 27 5.02 -2.05 -6.56
N ILE A 28 3.91 -2.61 -7.02
CA ILE A 28 2.75 -1.86 -7.49
C ILE A 28 1.64 -1.99 -6.45
N PHE A 29 1.05 -0.89 -6.02
CA PHE A 29 -0.05 -0.93 -5.05
C PHE A 29 -1.06 0.19 -5.25
N ASN A 30 -2.23 0.06 -4.66
CA ASN A 30 -3.18 1.16 -4.52
C ASN A 30 -3.62 1.29 -3.05
N LEU A 31 -4.15 2.45 -2.69
CA LEU A 31 -4.73 2.68 -1.37
C LEU A 31 -6.23 2.90 -1.48
N CYS A 32 -6.99 2.32 -0.56
CA CYS A 32 -8.44 2.50 -0.44
C CYS A 32 -9.27 2.11 -1.67
N ALA A 33 -8.66 1.48 -2.69
CA ALA A 33 -9.30 0.96 -3.89
C ALA A 33 -8.44 -0.12 -4.52
N ASP A 34 -9.00 -0.91 -5.42
CA ASP A 34 -8.27 -2.00 -6.07
C ASP A 34 -7.16 -1.50 -6.98
N CYS A 35 -6.09 -2.28 -7.08
CA CYS A 35 -5.00 -2.04 -8.00
C CYS A 35 -5.34 -2.65 -9.37
N MET A 36 -5.97 -1.86 -10.25
CA MET A 36 -6.39 -2.32 -11.58
C MET A 36 -5.25 -2.94 -12.40
N VAL A 37 -4.03 -2.39 -12.27
CA VAL A 37 -2.85 -2.93 -12.97
C VAL A 37 -2.53 -4.33 -12.46
N CYS A 38 -2.54 -4.51 -11.14
CA CYS A 38 -2.35 -5.80 -10.50
C CYS A 38 -3.41 -6.83 -10.93
N GLU A 39 -4.68 -6.43 -11.02
CA GLU A 39 -5.77 -7.30 -11.50
C GLU A 39 -5.56 -7.72 -12.95
N SER A 40 -5.14 -6.80 -13.81
CA SER A 40 -4.87 -7.08 -15.23
C SER A 40 -3.72 -8.07 -15.43
N MET A 41 -2.71 -8.00 -14.55
CA MET A 41 -1.54 -8.88 -14.57
C MET A 41 -1.81 -10.28 -13.98
N LEU A 42 -2.85 -10.42 -13.16
CA LEU A 42 -3.15 -11.63 -12.38
C LEU A 42 -4.41 -12.37 -12.84
N HIS A 43 -4.79 -12.23 -14.12
CA HIS A 43 -5.90 -12.89 -14.82
C HIS A 43 -6.86 -13.71 -13.91
N ASN A 44 -8.07 -13.19 -13.66
CA ASN A 44 -9.10 -13.73 -12.74
C ASN A 44 -8.93 -13.42 -11.25
N SER A 45 -8.12 -12.43 -10.89
CA SER A 45 -8.05 -11.92 -9.51
C SER A 45 -8.78 -10.58 -9.40
N SER A 46 -9.82 -10.52 -8.56
CA SER A 46 -10.49 -9.26 -8.17
C SER A 46 -10.13 -8.88 -6.74
N GLY A 47 -10.09 -7.59 -6.43
CA GLY A 47 -9.79 -7.14 -5.08
C GLY A 47 -8.33 -7.32 -4.71
N VAL A 48 -7.44 -7.10 -5.67
CA VAL A 48 -5.98 -7.12 -5.45
C VAL A 48 -5.52 -5.72 -5.11
N GLN A 49 -4.85 -5.54 -3.97
CA GLN A 49 -4.38 -4.22 -3.52
C GLN A 49 -2.93 -3.94 -3.92
N SER A 50 -2.12 -4.98 -4.13
CA SER A 50 -0.74 -4.85 -4.57
C SER A 50 -0.26 -6.06 -5.38
N CYS A 51 0.83 -5.92 -6.12
CA CYS A 51 1.56 -7.00 -6.76
C CYS A 51 3.03 -6.61 -6.98
N PHE A 52 3.85 -7.56 -7.43
CA PHE A 52 5.17 -7.27 -7.98
C PHE A 52 5.20 -7.46 -9.49
N ASP A 53 5.84 -6.51 -10.16
CA ASP A 53 6.27 -6.64 -11.54
C ASP A 53 7.78 -6.88 -11.58
N VAL A 54 8.18 -8.09 -11.98
CA VAL A 54 9.60 -8.45 -12.13
C VAL A 54 10.06 -8.04 -13.52
N ARG A 55 10.94 -7.04 -13.59
CA ARG A 55 11.56 -6.61 -14.84
C ARG A 55 12.18 -7.86 -15.51
N ASP A 56 11.87 -8.06 -16.78
CA ASP A 56 12.44 -9.08 -17.67
C ASP A 56 11.90 -10.53 -17.61
N THR A 57 10.98 -10.89 -16.72
CA THR A 57 10.53 -12.32 -16.63
C THR A 57 9.03 -12.58 -16.60
N SER A 58 8.16 -11.57 -16.73
CA SER A 58 6.68 -11.73 -16.79
C SER A 58 6.03 -12.47 -15.60
N ILE A 59 6.79 -12.76 -14.54
CA ILE A 59 6.26 -13.42 -13.35
C ILE A 59 5.79 -12.33 -12.38
N THR A 60 4.47 -12.15 -12.33
CA THR A 60 3.80 -11.27 -11.37
C THR A 60 3.64 -12.02 -10.05
N GLU A 61 4.51 -11.80 -9.07
CA GLU A 61 4.30 -12.38 -7.73
C GLU A 61 3.03 -11.75 -7.11
N ILE A 62 2.12 -12.61 -6.67
CA ILE A 62 0.77 -12.24 -6.23
C ILE A 62 0.84 -11.48 -4.90
N GLY A 63 0.41 -10.21 -4.91
CA GLY A 63 0.19 -9.44 -3.69
C GLY A 63 -1.23 -9.59 -3.15
N ASP A 64 -1.51 -8.86 -2.08
CA ASP A 64 -2.55 -9.20 -1.11
C ASP A 64 -3.98 -9.22 -1.67
N THR A 65 -4.71 -10.29 -1.37
CA THR A 65 -6.18 -10.42 -1.54
C THR A 65 -6.87 -9.86 -0.29
N ILE A 66 -7.92 -9.05 -0.46
CA ILE A 66 -8.41 -8.13 0.60
C ILE A 66 -8.76 -8.81 1.93
N THR A 67 -7.93 -8.56 2.94
CA THR A 67 -8.39 -8.25 4.29
C THR A 67 -7.66 -6.99 4.76
N GLN A 68 -8.42 -5.94 5.08
CA GLN A 68 -7.89 -4.65 5.49
C GLN A 68 -7.97 -4.49 7.01
N GLN A 69 -6.89 -4.02 7.62
CA GLN A 69 -6.86 -3.59 9.01
C GLN A 69 -6.31 -2.17 9.09
N THR A 70 -6.96 -1.32 9.88
CA THR A 70 -6.53 0.06 10.12
C THR A 70 -6.38 0.32 11.60
N LYS A 71 -5.25 0.89 12.02
CA LYS A 71 -5.04 1.32 13.41
C LYS A 71 -4.11 2.52 13.48
N PHE A 72 -4.33 3.42 14.43
CA PHE A 72 -3.31 4.38 14.82
C PHE A 72 -2.22 3.66 15.60
N ILE A 73 -0.96 3.87 15.24
CA ILE A 73 0.19 3.35 16.01
C ILE A 73 0.76 4.39 16.97
N ASN A 74 0.52 5.67 16.68
CA ASN A 74 0.74 6.82 17.56
C ASN A 74 -0.18 7.96 17.09
N ASP A 75 -0.10 9.13 17.72
CA ASP A 75 -0.98 10.28 17.45
C ASP A 75 -0.84 10.89 16.04
N GLN A 76 0.21 10.51 15.29
CA GLN A 76 0.57 11.13 14.01
C GLN A 76 0.68 10.12 12.87
N THR A 77 0.51 8.82 13.12
CA THR A 77 0.72 7.78 12.13
C THR A 77 -0.41 6.75 12.14
N LEU A 78 -1.10 6.66 11.01
CA LEU A 78 -2.06 5.62 10.71
C LEU A 78 -1.35 4.45 10.04
N LEU A 79 -1.56 3.24 10.54
CA LEU A 79 -1.19 2.01 9.86
C LEU A 79 -2.40 1.46 9.11
N ILE A 80 -2.25 1.23 7.81
CA ILE A 80 -3.13 0.38 7.01
C ILE A 80 -2.38 -0.89 6.69
N ARG A 81 -2.98 -2.05 6.93
CA ARG A 81 -2.42 -3.35 6.57
C ARG A 81 -3.36 -4.08 5.64
N TYR A 82 -2.81 -4.60 4.56
CA TYR A 82 -3.43 -5.59 3.71
C TYR A 82 -2.67 -6.91 3.86
N TYR A 83 -3.38 -8.03 3.82
CA TYR A 83 -2.76 -9.35 3.90
C TYR A 83 -3.56 -10.38 3.14
N SER A 84 -2.88 -11.31 2.46
CA SER A 84 -3.54 -12.48 1.85
C SER A 84 -3.39 -13.72 2.72
N ASN A 85 -4.51 -14.39 2.99
CA ASN A 85 -4.47 -15.73 3.58
C ASN A 85 -3.96 -16.80 2.61
N VAL A 86 -4.05 -16.56 1.30
CA VAL A 86 -3.65 -17.50 0.24
C VAL A 86 -2.15 -17.45 0.04
N THR A 87 -1.61 -16.28 -0.24
CA THR A 87 -0.18 -16.13 -0.58
C THR A 87 0.69 -15.95 0.66
N LYS A 88 0.08 -15.63 1.82
CA LYS A 88 0.77 -15.25 3.07
C LYS A 88 1.58 -13.95 2.95
N PHE A 89 1.38 -13.18 1.89
CA PHE A 89 1.94 -11.84 1.75
C PHE A 89 1.21 -10.89 2.70
N SER A 90 1.91 -9.83 3.10
CA SER A 90 1.26 -8.66 3.68
C SER A 90 1.99 -7.37 3.36
N SER A 91 1.23 -6.32 3.14
CA SER A 91 1.72 -4.96 2.91
C SER A 91 1.20 -4.01 4.00
N GLN A 92 2.10 -3.21 4.54
CA GLN A 92 1.87 -2.30 5.65
C GLN A 92 2.21 -0.87 5.23
N TYR A 93 1.24 0.02 5.36
CA TYR A 93 1.32 1.41 4.94
C TYR A 93 1.25 2.30 6.17
N PHE A 94 2.36 2.96 6.46
CA PHE A 94 2.53 3.91 7.55
C PHE A 94 2.30 5.31 7.00
N ILE A 95 1.12 5.86 7.28
CA ILE A 95 0.65 7.13 6.72
C ILE A 95 0.76 8.22 7.79
N GLY A 96 1.63 9.20 7.55
CA GLY A 96 1.92 10.29 8.47
C GLY A 96 1.62 11.67 7.89
N CYS A 97 1.59 12.68 8.76
CA CYS A 97 1.44 14.08 8.35
C CYS A 97 2.69 14.58 7.61
N GLU A 98 2.48 15.12 6.41
CA GLU A 98 3.47 15.89 5.65
C GLU A 98 2.78 17.15 5.10
N PRO A 99 2.95 18.33 5.73
CA PRO A 99 2.11 19.50 5.45
C PRO A 99 2.32 20.08 4.03
N ASP A 100 3.53 19.94 3.48
CA ASP A 100 3.92 20.62 2.23
C ASP A 100 3.72 19.78 0.97
N GLN A 101 3.14 18.58 1.08
CA GLN A 101 3.00 17.64 -0.04
C GLN A 101 1.60 17.02 -0.08
N HIS A 102 1.00 16.95 -1.27
CA HIS A 102 -0.26 16.25 -1.47
C HIS A 102 -0.13 14.78 -1.05
N TYR A 103 0.94 14.14 -1.52
CA TYR A 103 1.48 12.91 -0.95
C TYR A 103 2.96 12.78 -1.34
N LYS A 104 3.73 12.06 -0.52
CA LYS A 104 5.11 11.68 -0.82
C LYS A 104 5.35 10.26 -0.32
N ILE A 105 5.83 9.41 -1.22
CA ILE A 105 6.21 8.03 -0.87
C ILE A 105 7.69 8.05 -0.49
N TYR A 106 7.99 7.68 0.76
CA TYR A 106 9.33 7.68 1.34
C TYR A 106 10.02 6.31 1.26
N SER A 107 9.55 5.44 0.36
CA SER A 107 9.77 4.00 0.42
C SER A 107 11.23 3.57 0.63
N ASN A 108 11.46 2.84 1.71
CA ASN A 108 12.36 1.69 1.73
C ASN A 108 11.45 0.45 1.84
N VAL A 109 11.15 -0.19 0.72
CA VAL A 109 10.48 -1.49 0.75
C VAL A 109 11.49 -2.47 1.34
N THR A 110 11.39 -2.66 2.65
CA THR A 110 12.19 -3.64 3.37
C THR A 110 11.44 -4.95 3.30
N GLU A 111 11.94 -5.87 2.49
CA GLU A 111 11.49 -7.25 2.50
C GLU A 111 11.89 -7.85 3.86
N SER A 112 10.93 -7.92 4.77
CA SER A 112 11.08 -8.71 5.99
C SER A 112 11.19 -10.19 5.59
N PRO A 113 11.86 -11.07 6.36
CA PRO A 113 12.03 -12.51 6.06
C PRO A 113 10.72 -13.34 5.94
N LYS A 114 9.55 -12.72 5.78
CA LYS A 114 8.22 -13.32 5.72
C LYS A 114 7.29 -12.63 4.70
N ASN A 115 7.79 -12.17 3.55
CA ASN A 115 6.97 -11.54 2.50
C ASN A 115 6.13 -10.36 3.02
N ASN A 116 6.72 -9.56 3.90
CA ASN A 116 6.06 -8.43 4.53
C ASN A 116 6.75 -7.13 4.10
N TYR A 117 5.97 -6.21 3.55
CA TYR A 117 6.46 -5.00 2.92
C TYR A 117 5.96 -3.78 3.69
N ASN A 118 6.89 -2.92 4.10
CA ASN A 118 6.58 -1.68 4.80
C ASN A 118 6.76 -0.49 3.86
N ILE A 119 5.73 0.35 3.77
CA ILE A 119 5.68 1.53 2.91
C ILE A 119 5.36 2.73 3.79
N TYR A 120 6.16 3.79 3.69
CA TYR A 120 5.97 5.03 4.43
C TYR A 120 5.45 6.11 3.48
N ILE A 121 4.34 6.73 3.85
CA ILE A 121 3.63 7.73 3.04
C ILE A 121 3.42 8.97 3.90
N GLY A 122 3.99 10.09 3.48
CA GLY A 122 3.61 11.39 4.03
C GLY A 122 2.49 11.99 3.20
N THR A 123 1.49 12.58 3.84
CA THR A 123 0.42 13.32 3.15
C THR A 123 -0.12 14.44 4.02
N SER A 124 -0.51 15.55 3.39
CA SER A 124 -1.19 16.65 4.07
C SER A 124 -2.56 16.23 4.64
N LEU A 125 -3.14 15.12 4.17
CA LEU A 125 -4.43 14.59 4.67
C LEU A 125 -4.37 14.11 6.12
N MET A 126 -3.18 13.80 6.63
CA MET A 126 -2.95 13.38 8.01
C MET A 126 -2.60 14.56 8.94
N CYS A 127 -2.52 15.79 8.43
CA CYS A 127 -2.12 16.98 9.19
C CYS A 127 -3.27 17.74 9.86
N VAL A 128 -4.44 17.10 10.00
CA VAL A 128 -5.69 17.71 10.51
C VAL A 128 -5.84 17.51 12.00
#